data_AF-A0A382TBQ9-F1
#
_entry.id   AF-A0A382TBQ9-F1
#
_cell.length_a   1.000
_cell.length_b   1.000
_cell.length_c   1.000
_cell.angle_alpha   90.00
_cell.angle_beta   90.00
_cell.angle_gamma   90.00
#
_symmetry.space_group_name_H-M   'P 1'
#
loop_
_entity.id
_entity.type
_entity.pdbx_description
1 polymer ?
#
loop_
_entity_poly.entity_id
_entity_poly.type
_entity_poly.pdbx_seq_one_letter_code
_entity_poly.pdbx_strand_id
1 'polypeptide(L)'
;QKPHRPVWLKMAEVNDVERVIMRIFEMMGLVGFVSRPTPETLLRSIRRVFRRAFRLELRDVGTLHKICDNIEYYVEHHKGKGVKGKKKTGKKT
;
A
#
# COMPACT_ATOMS: atom_id res chain seq x y z
N GLN A 1 20.07 30.01 20.91
CA GLN A 1 18.74 29.38 21.09
C GLN A 1 18.53 28.38 19.97
N LYS A 2 18.16 27.11 20.27
CA LYS A 2 17.81 26.13 19.22
C LYS A 2 16.43 26.48 18.67
N PRO A 3 16.21 26.50 17.34
CA PRO A 3 14.91 26.84 16.78
C PRO A 3 13.89 25.78 17.21
N HIS A 4 12.74 26.23 17.73
CA HIS A 4 11.62 25.39 18.11
C HIS A 4 11.05 24.79 16.82
N ARG A 5 11.44 23.56 16.47
CA ARG A 5 10.87 22.89 15.30
C ARG A 5 9.37 22.75 15.51
N PRO A 6 8.54 23.09 14.52
CA PRO A 6 7.10 22.95 14.68
C PRO A 6 6.71 21.50 14.96
N VAL A 7 5.66 21.30 15.77
CA VAL A 7 5.17 19.97 16.20
C VAL A 7 4.79 19.07 15.01
N TRP A 8 4.50 19.64 13.85
CA TRP A 8 4.22 18.91 12.61
C TRP A 8 5.43 18.28 11.94
N LEU A 9 6.66 18.65 12.30
CA LEU A 9 7.92 18.05 11.83
C LEU A 9 8.37 16.89 12.75
N LYS A 10 7.41 16.07 13.23
CA LYS A 10 7.75 14.86 13.98
C LYS A 10 8.10 13.76 12.98
N MET A 11 9.36 13.32 13.01
CA MET A 11 9.80 12.17 12.24
C MET A 11 9.08 10.91 12.71
N ALA A 12 8.69 10.04 11.78
CA ALA A 12 8.13 8.75 12.09
C ALA A 12 9.19 7.83 12.72
N GLU A 13 8.79 7.01 13.68
CA GLU A 13 9.67 5.97 14.21
C GLU A 13 9.80 4.81 13.23
N VAL A 14 10.84 4.00 13.40
CA VAL A 14 11.06 2.80 12.56
C VAL A 14 9.83 1.89 12.56
N ASN A 15 9.16 1.78 13.71
CA ASN A 15 7.96 0.95 13.84
C ASN A 15 6.75 1.52 13.10
N ASP A 16 6.58 2.84 13.09
CA ASP A 16 5.51 3.51 12.34
C ASP A 16 5.68 3.24 10.84
N VAL A 17 6.91 3.37 10.36
CA VAL A 17 7.26 3.13 8.95
C VAL A 17 7.09 1.65 8.58
N GLU A 18 7.54 0.73 9.43
CA GLU A 18 7.39 -0.71 9.16
C GLU A 18 5.91 -1.13 9.10
N ARG A 19 5.06 -0.59 9.99
CA ARG A 19 3.61 -0.86 9.97
C ARG A 19 2.97 -0.46 8.65
N VAL A 20 3.28 0.74 8.15
CA VAL A 20 2.69 1.20 6.89
C VAL A 20 3.26 0.46 5.68
N ILE A 21 4.53 0.04 5.72
CA ILE A 21 5.13 -0.83 4.68
C ILE A 21 4.38 -2.16 4.58
N MET A 22 4.11 -2.80 5.71
CA MET A 22 3.36 -4.06 5.75
C MET A 22 1.96 -3.88 5.15
N ARG A 23 1.28 -2.78 5.51
CA ARG A 23 -0.05 -2.47 4.97
C ARG A 23 -0.03 -2.22 3.48
N ILE A 24 0.96 -1.48 2.96
CA ILE A 24 1.13 -1.28 1.50
C ILE A 24 1.28 -2.63 0.78
N PHE A 25 2.11 -3.52 1.32
CA PHE A 25 2.31 -4.85 0.76
C PHE A 25 1.02 -5.69 0.75
N GLU A 26 0.22 -5.65 1.82
CA GLU A 26 -1.09 -6.29 1.88
C GLU A 26 -2.07 -5.72 0.84
N MET A 27 -2.12 -4.38 0.70
CA MET A 27 -2.97 -3.72 -0.29
C MET A 27 -2.62 -4.14 -1.72
N MET A 28 -1.32 -4.31 -2.03
CA MET A 28 -0.89 -4.84 -3.32
C MET A 28 -1.47 -6.24 -3.57
N GLY A 29 -1.47 -7.11 -2.56
CA GLY A 29 -2.13 -8.42 -2.65
C GLY A 29 -3.65 -8.31 -2.87
N LEU A 30 -4.33 -7.39 -2.18
CA LEU A 30 -5.78 -7.18 -2.31
C LEU A 30 -6.22 -6.77 -3.73
N VAL A 31 -5.41 -5.96 -4.42
CA VAL A 31 -5.66 -5.54 -5.81
C VAL A 31 -5.23 -6.58 -6.84
N GLY A 32 -4.75 -7.76 -6.41
CA GLY A 32 -4.36 -8.86 -7.27
C GLY A 32 -2.94 -8.74 -7.84
N PHE A 33 -2.09 -7.90 -7.25
CA PHE A 33 -0.68 -7.86 -7.63
C PHE A 33 0.03 -9.14 -7.20
N VAL A 34 0.69 -9.81 -8.14
CA VAL A 34 1.47 -11.01 -7.87
C VAL A 34 2.95 -10.69 -8.05
N SER A 35 3.70 -10.71 -6.95
CA SER A 35 5.15 -10.53 -6.97
C SER A 35 5.86 -11.71 -7.63
N ARG A 36 6.89 -11.43 -8.44
CA ARG A 36 7.86 -12.44 -8.91
C ARG A 36 9.29 -11.95 -8.64
N PRO A 37 10.23 -12.80 -8.17
CA PRO A 37 10.08 -14.24 -7.97
C PRO A 37 9.31 -14.60 -6.69
N THR A 38 9.42 -13.82 -5.60
CA THR A 38 8.73 -14.09 -4.34
C THR A 38 8.16 -12.82 -3.68
N PRO A 39 7.15 -12.95 -2.81
CA PRO A 39 6.57 -11.80 -2.08
C PRO A 39 7.56 -11.14 -1.10
N GLU A 40 8.45 -11.91 -0.50
CA GLU A 40 9.48 -11.40 0.41
C GLU A 40 10.46 -10.48 -0.31
N THR A 41 10.74 -10.78 -1.59
CA THR A 41 11.60 -9.95 -2.45
C THR A 41 10.95 -8.60 -2.72
N LEU A 42 9.65 -8.58 -3.01
CA LEU A 42 8.89 -7.34 -3.16
C LEU A 42 8.89 -6.54 -1.85
N LEU A 43 8.55 -7.19 -0.74
CA LEU A 43 8.52 -6.55 0.57
C LEU A 43 9.89 -5.95 0.96
N ARG A 44 10.98 -6.66 0.63
CA ARG A 44 12.36 -6.14 0.80
C ARG A 44 12.62 -4.90 -0.04
N SER A 45 12.15 -4.87 -1.29
CA SER A 45 12.24 -3.68 -2.17
C SER A 45 11.46 -2.50 -1.60
N ILE A 46 10.24 -2.73 -1.11
CA ILE A 46 9.41 -1.69 -0.46
C ILE A 46 10.14 -1.15 0.77
N ARG A 47 10.62 -2.01 1.69
CA ARG A 47 11.42 -1.57 2.85
C ARG A 47 12.63 -0.75 2.45
N ARG A 48 13.35 -1.17 1.40
CA ARG A 48 14.53 -0.44 0.92
C ARG A 48 14.16 0.99 0.51
N VAL A 49 13.07 1.15 -0.23
CA VAL A 49 12.58 2.46 -0.66
C VAL A 49 12.20 3.31 0.55
N PHE A 50 11.29 2.82 1.39
CA PHE A 50 10.70 3.61 2.48
C PHE A 50 11.66 3.89 3.64
N ARG A 51 12.57 2.98 3.99
CA ARG A 51 13.50 3.18 5.11
C ARG A 51 14.81 3.86 4.71
N ARG A 52 15.23 3.72 3.45
CA ARG A 52 16.54 4.24 3.01
C ARG A 52 16.43 5.50 2.16
N ALA A 53 15.43 5.59 1.27
CA ALA A 53 15.28 6.74 0.38
C ALA A 53 14.45 7.86 1.01
N PHE A 54 13.54 7.52 1.93
CA PHE A 54 12.63 8.48 2.53
C PHE A 54 12.89 8.67 4.01
N ARG A 55 12.92 9.94 4.44
CA ARG A 55 12.80 10.33 5.84
C ARG A 55 11.35 10.75 6.06
N LEU A 56 10.50 9.79 6.39
CA LEU A 56 9.07 10.06 6.55
C LEU A 56 8.77 10.82 7.84
N GLU A 57 7.94 11.85 7.73
CA GLU A 57 7.27 12.44 8.87
C GLU A 57 6.09 11.55 9.31
N LEU A 58 5.69 11.67 10.56
CA LEU A 58 4.54 10.94 11.10
C LEU A 58 3.26 11.26 10.32
N ARG A 59 3.16 12.49 9.80
CA ARG A 59 2.06 12.92 8.91
C ARG A 59 2.04 12.13 7.60
N ASP A 60 3.21 11.86 7.02
CA ASP A 60 3.31 11.10 5.77
C ASP A 60 2.86 9.66 6.00
N VAL A 61 3.28 9.04 7.11
CA VAL A 61 2.82 7.71 7.52
C VAL A 61 1.30 7.67 7.68
N GLY A 62 0.72 8.66 8.35
CA GLY A 62 -0.74 8.78 8.48
C GLY A 62 -1.45 8.93 7.13
N THR A 63 -0.83 9.64 6.18
CA THR A 63 -1.37 9.80 4.82
C THR A 63 -1.32 8.49 4.04
N LEU A 64 -0.21 7.76 4.13
CA LEU A 64 -0.05 6.44 3.52
C LEU A 64 -1.07 5.43 4.07
N HIS A 65 -1.34 5.45 5.38
CA HIS A 65 -2.42 4.64 5.96
C HIS A 65 -3.79 4.97 5.38
N LYS A 66 -4.13 6.26 5.23
CA LYS A 66 -5.38 6.68 4.58
C LYS A 66 -5.48 6.21 3.13
N ILE A 67 -4.37 6.21 2.40
CA ILE A 67 -4.35 5.66 1.02
C ILE A 67 -4.68 4.18 1.05
N CYS A 68 -4.09 3.41 1.98
CA CYS A 68 -4.43 2.00 2.15
C CYS A 68 -5.91 1.81 2.51
N ASP A 69 -6.47 2.60 3.45
CA ASP A 69 -7.90 2.53 3.80
C ASP A 69 -8.81 2.73 2.57
N ASN A 70 -8.46 3.66 1.68
CA ASN A 70 -9.23 3.91 0.46
C ASN A 70 -9.12 2.76 -0.56
N ILE A 71 -7.94 2.13 -0.68
CA ILE A 71 -7.76 0.95 -1.55
C ILE A 71 -8.61 -0.22 -1.02
N GLU A 72 -8.56 -0.45 0.30
CA GLU A 72 -9.34 -1.47 0.98
C GLU A 72 -10.84 -1.27 0.73
N TYR A 73 -11.34 -0.06 0.98
CA TYR A 73 -12.73 0.32 0.70
C TYR A 73 -13.11 0.08 -0.77
N TYR A 74 -12.29 0.52 -1.72
CA TYR A 74 -12.53 0.28 -3.14
C TYR A 74 -12.64 -1.21 -3.46
N VAL A 75 -11.70 -2.01 -2.95
CA VAL A 75 -11.66 -3.45 -3.19
C VAL A 75 -12.90 -4.14 -2.63
N GLU A 76 -13.32 -3.82 -1.40
CA GLU A 76 -14.52 -4.38 -0.77
C GLU A 76 -15.79 -4.07 -1.58
N HIS A 77 -15.93 -2.84 -2.06
CA HIS A 77 -17.13 -2.38 -2.75
C HIS A 77 -17.15 -2.73 -4.25
N HIS A 78 -16.00 -3.08 -4.84
CA HIS A 78 -15.90 -3.48 -6.24
C HIS A 78 -15.68 -4.99 -6.46
N LYS A 79 -15.18 -5.76 -5.47
CA LYS A 79 -15.09 -7.23 -5.59
C LYS A 79 -16.46 -7.92 -5.67
N GLY A 80 -17.54 -7.27 -5.23
CA GLY A 80 -18.92 -7.72 -5.43
C GLY A 80 -19.49 -7.45 -6.84
N LYS A 81 -18.86 -6.58 -7.63
CA LYS A 81 -19.23 -6.32 -9.03
C LYS A 81 -18.35 -7.14 -9.96
N GLY A 82 -18.35 -8.46 -9.70
CA GLY A 82 -17.65 -9.46 -10.49
C GLY A 82 -17.74 -9.10 -11.97
N VAL A 83 -16.56 -9.10 -12.60
CA VAL A 83 -16.38 -9.22 -14.04
C VAL A 83 -17.56 -10.02 -14.58
N LYS A 84 -18.52 -9.36 -15.22
CA LYS A 84 -19.55 -10.06 -15.99
C LYS A 84 -18.77 -10.84 -17.02
N GLY A 85 -18.59 -12.13 -16.75
CA GLY A 85 -18.04 -13.06 -17.71
C GLY A 85 -18.81 -12.85 -19.00
N LYS A 86 -18.11 -12.46 -20.06
CA LYS A 86 -18.60 -12.70 -21.41
C LYS A 86 -18.78 -14.22 -21.51
N LYS A 87 -19.99 -14.68 -21.21
CA LYS A 87 -20.43 -16.04 -21.45
C LYS A 87 -20.21 -16.27 -22.95
N LYS A 88 -19.28 -17.16 -23.29
CA LYS A 88 -19.00 -17.58 -24.66
C LYS A 88 -20.32 -18.04 -25.30
N THR A 89 -20.86 -17.27 -26.23
CA THR A 89 -21.83 -17.78 -27.20
C THR A 89 -21.01 -18.35 -28.36
N GLY A 90 -20.69 -19.63 -28.26
CA GLY A 90 -20.27 -20.40 -29.43
C GLY A 90 -21.40 -20.42 -30.43
N LYS A 91 -21.19 -19.82 -31.61
CA LYS A 91 -22.06 -20.03 -32.76
C LYS A 91 -21.48 -21.20 -33.55
N LYS A 92 -22.11 -22.37 -33.40
CA LYS A 92 -22.01 -23.46 -34.38
C LYS A 92 -22.72 -22.99 -35.65
N THR A 93 -21.98 -22.91 -36.75
CA THR A 93 -22.42 -23.18 -38.13
C THR A 93 -21.16 -23.32 -38.96
#